data_AF-A0A1Y6H158-F1
#
_entry.id   AF-A0A1Y6H158-F1
#
_cell.length_a   1.000
_cell.length_b   1.000
_cell.length_c   1.000
_cell.angle_alpha   90.00
_cell.angle_beta   90.00
_cell.angle_gamma   90.00
#
_symmetry.space_group_name_H-M   'P 1'
#
loop_
_entity.id
_entity.type
_entity.pdbx_description
1 polymer ?
#
loop_
_entity_poly.entity_id
_entity_poly.type
_entity_poly.pdbx_seq_one_letter_code
_entity_poly.pdbx_strand_id
1 'polypeptide(L)' 'MGSKEEGTTTWRRVALADGRLASVEPHFAAQQLQALVQGFAFWPQLATGQPPLSPEQQTQMAESAVAMFLGFYWRK' A
#
# COMPACT_ATOMS: atom_id res chain seq x y z
N MET A 1 -13.79 12.76 -9.80
CA MET A 1 -12.44 12.20 -9.58
C MET A 1 -11.93 12.69 -8.23
N GLY A 2 -12.29 12.04 -7.12
CA GLY A 2 -11.95 12.58 -5.78
C GLY A 2 -11.89 11.55 -4.64
N SER A 3 -12.66 10.46 -4.71
CA SER A 3 -12.75 9.55 -3.55
C SER A 3 -11.62 8.52 -3.41
N LYS A 4 -10.73 8.34 -4.40
CA LYS A 4 -9.71 7.26 -4.34
C LYS A 4 -8.43 7.69 -3.60
N GLU A 5 -8.15 8.99 -3.52
CA GLU A 5 -7.00 9.54 -2.79
C GLU A 5 -7.29 9.74 -1.29
N GLU A 6 -8.56 9.78 -0.90
CA GLU A 6 -8.99 10.00 0.49
C GLU A 6 -8.88 8.73 1.35
N GLY A 7 -9.07 7.54 0.77
CA GLY A 7 -9.00 6.26 1.48
C GLY A 7 -7.61 5.94 2.02
N THR A 8 -6.57 6.09 1.18
CA THR A 8 -5.16 5.93 1.58
C THR A 8 -4.71 7.01 2.56
N THR A 9 -5.35 8.17 2.56
CA THR A 9 -5.01 9.29 3.44
C THR A 9 -5.63 9.15 4.84
N THR A 10 -6.77 8.47 4.96
CA THR A 10 -7.52 8.36 6.22
C THR A 10 -6.93 7.33 7.17
N TRP A 11 -6.57 6.13 6.69
CA TRP A 11 -5.88 5.13 7.52
C TRP A 11 -4.47 5.58 7.94
N ARG A 12 -3.85 6.42 7.10
CA ARG A 12 -2.52 7.05 7.28
C ARG A 12 -2.39 7.85 8.56
N ARG A 13 -3.42 8.66 8.89
CA ARG A 13 -3.37 9.55 10.05
C ARG A 13 -3.48 8.79 11.37
N VAL A 14 -4.21 7.66 11.37
CA VAL A 14 -4.42 6.84 12.56
C VAL A 14 -3.19 5.99 12.88
N ALA A 15 -2.55 5.39 11.87
CA ALA A 15 -1.36 4.55 12.08
C ALA A 15 -0.08 5.33 12.45
N LEU A 16 0.08 6.56 11.94
CA LEU A 16 1.23 7.42 12.27
C LEU A 16 1.08 8.16 13.59
N ALA A 17 -0.15 8.56 13.97
CA ALA A 17 -0.40 9.29 15.22
C ALA A 17 -0.15 8.45 16.48
N ASP A 18 -0.14 7.12 16.37
CA ASP A 18 0.06 6.21 17.50
C ASP A 18 1.55 6.02 17.87
N GLY A 19 2.49 6.59 17.10
CA GLY A 19 3.93 6.52 17.39
C GLY A 19 4.57 5.13 17.22
N ARG A 20 3.84 4.18 16.62
CA ARG A 20 4.22 2.75 16.52
C ARG A 20 5.05 2.41 15.28
N LEU A 21 5.26 3.39 14.41
CA LEU A 21 6.07 3.24 13.21
C LEU A 21 7.49 3.82 13.42
N ALA A 22 8.47 3.27 12.73
CA ALA A 22 9.84 3.76 12.67
C ALA A 22 9.85 5.23 12.24
N SER A 23 10.93 5.96 12.56
CA SER A 23 11.08 7.35 12.11
C SER A 23 11.30 7.37 10.60
N VAL A 24 10.20 7.31 9.86
CA VAL A 24 10.10 7.42 8.41
C VAL A 24 9.22 8.60 8.08
N GLU A 25 9.57 9.33 7.03
CA GLU A 25 8.71 10.39 6.53
C GLU A 25 7.39 9.77 6.03
N PRO A 26 6.23 10.23 6.54
CA PRO A 26 4.91 9.68 6.22
C PRO A 26 4.59 9.52 4.73
N HIS A 27 4.95 10.51 3.91
CA HIS A 27 4.65 10.50 2.49
C HIS A 27 5.48 9.43 1.77
N PHE A 28 6.78 9.32 2.10
CA PHE A 28 7.68 8.31 1.57
C PHE A 28 7.22 6.88 1.94
N ALA A 29 6.78 6.66 3.17
CA ALA A 29 6.22 5.37 3.58
C ALA A 29 4.96 5.01 2.76
N ALA A 30 4.07 5.98 2.56
CA ALA A 30 2.86 5.79 1.78
C ALA A 30 3.14 5.49 0.31
N GLN A 31 4.11 6.19 -0.28
CA GLN A 31 4.55 5.96 -1.66
C GLN A 31 5.08 4.53 -1.84
N GLN A 32 5.84 4.01 -0.88
CA GLN A 32 6.33 2.63 -0.96
C GLN A 32 5.21 1.60 -0.85
N LEU A 33 4.24 1.79 0.05
CA LEU A 33 3.07 0.90 0.11
C LEU A 33 2.28 0.94 -1.21
N GLN A 34 2.10 2.13 -1.79
CA GLN A 34 1.44 2.29 -3.08
C GLN A 34 2.23 1.61 -4.20
N ALA A 35 3.57 1.72 -4.21
CA ALA A 35 4.42 1.07 -5.19
C ALA A 35 4.31 -0.46 -5.14
N LEU A 36 4.23 -1.04 -3.93
CA LEU A 36 3.99 -2.48 -3.75
C LEU A 36 2.68 -2.92 -4.40
N VAL A 37 1.61 -2.13 -4.26
CA VAL A 37 0.30 -2.45 -4.87
C VAL A 37 0.33 -2.26 -6.39
N GLN A 38 0.85 -1.12 -6.85
CA GLN A 38 0.87 -0.76 -8.27
C GLN A 38 1.73 -1.71 -9.11
N GLY A 39 2.79 -2.28 -8.52
CA GLY A 39 3.65 -3.26 -9.18
C GLY A 39 2.92 -4.50 -9.70
N PHE A 40 1.77 -4.86 -9.10
CA PHE A 40 0.97 -6.02 -9.49
C PHE A 40 -0.38 -5.67 -10.09
N ALA A 41 -1.01 -4.60 -9.61
CA ALA A 41 -2.41 -4.28 -9.91
C ALA A 41 -2.60 -2.99 -10.73
N PHE A 42 -1.52 -2.39 -11.23
CA PHE A 42 -1.60 -1.21 -12.08
C PHE A 42 -0.66 -1.27 -13.29
N TRP A 43 0.66 -1.35 -13.05
CA TRP A 43 1.63 -1.27 -14.13
C TRP A 43 1.59 -2.45 -15.10
N PRO A 44 1.43 -3.72 -14.68
CA PRO A 44 1.33 -4.83 -15.63
C PRO A 44 0.12 -4.69 -16.57
N GLN A 45 -1.01 -4.26 -16.02
CA GLN A 45 -2.24 -4.05 -16.79
C GLN A 45 -2.10 -2.85 -17.74
N LEU A 46 -1.52 -1.75 -17.28
CA LEU A 46 -1.34 -0.54 -18.09
C LEU A 46 -0.25 -0.68 -19.16
N ALA A 47 0.90 -1.24 -18.81
CA ALA A 47 2.08 -1.27 -19.67
C ALA A 47 2.09 -2.47 -20.62
N THR A 48 1.53 -3.61 -20.20
CA THR A 48 1.60 -4.87 -20.97
C THR A 48 0.24 -5.47 -21.29
N GLY A 49 -0.87 -4.82 -20.91
CA GLY A 49 -2.22 -5.29 -21.20
C GLY A 49 -2.59 -6.60 -20.49
N GLN A 50 -1.90 -6.93 -19.39
CA GLN A 50 -2.25 -8.10 -18.58
C GLN A 50 -3.69 -8.00 -18.06
N PRO A 51 -4.36 -9.14 -17.84
CA PRO A 51 -5.68 -9.14 -17.23
C PRO A 51 -5.63 -8.59 -15.79
N PRO A 52 -6.75 -8.05 -15.28
CA PRO A 52 -6.88 -7.73 -13.87
C PRO A 52 -6.66 -8.96 -12.98
N LEU A 53 -6.15 -8.73 -11.77
CA LEU A 53 -5.98 -9.79 -10.78
C LEU A 53 -7.33 -10.42 -10.39
N SER A 54 -7.35 -11.74 -10.19
CA SER A 54 -8.50 -12.42 -9.57
C SER A 54 -8.72 -11.93 -8.13
N PRO A 55 -9.91 -12.15 -7.54
CA PRO A 55 -10.14 -11.83 -6.14
C PRO A 55 -9.12 -12.49 -5.20
N GLU A 56 -8.74 -13.76 -5.43
CA GLU A 56 -7.74 -14.43 -4.59
C GLU A 56 -6.37 -13.76 -4.72
N GLN A 57 -5.96 -13.40 -5.94
CA GLN A 57 -4.69 -12.71 -6.20
C GLN A 57 -4.66 -11.31 -5.57
N GLN A 58 -5.80 -10.60 -5.57
CA GLN A 58 -5.91 -9.30 -4.91
C GLN A 58 -5.72 -9.42 -3.40
N THR A 59 -6.36 -10.41 -2.76
CA THR A 59 -6.19 -10.68 -1.32
C THR A 59 -4.74 -11.01 -0.99
N GLN A 60 -4.14 -11.96 -1.71
CA GLN A 60 -2.75 -12.37 -1.48
C GLN A 60 -1.79 -11.18 -1.60
N MET A 61 -1.97 -10.34 -2.63
CA MET A 61 -1.16 -9.15 -2.85
C MET A 61 -1.33 -8.13 -1.71
N ALA A 62 -2.57 -7.86 -1.30
CA ALA A 62 -2.86 -6.90 -0.23
C ALA A 62 -2.28 -7.35 1.12
N GLU A 63 -2.48 -8.61 1.50
CA GLU A 63 -1.94 -9.17 2.73
C GLU A 63 -0.41 -9.13 2.75
N SER A 64 0.23 -9.51 1.64
CA SER A 64 1.69 -9.50 1.51
C SER A 64 2.26 -8.08 1.58
N ALA A 65 1.64 -7.13 0.88
CA ALA A 65 2.08 -5.73 0.89
C ALA A 65 1.99 -5.11 2.29
N VAL A 66 0.90 -5.37 3.01
CA VAL A 66 0.73 -4.91 4.41
C VAL A 66 1.72 -5.59 5.34
N ALA A 67 1.92 -6.91 5.22
CA ALA A 67 2.86 -7.65 6.04
C ALA A 67 4.31 -7.15 5.85
N MET A 68 4.72 -6.90 4.60
CA MET A 68 6.04 -6.33 4.29
C MET A 68 6.18 -4.91 4.85
N PHE A 69 5.17 -4.06 4.66
CA PHE A 69 5.18 -2.69 5.15
C PHE A 69 5.27 -2.63 6.68
N LEU A 70 4.42 -3.38 7.38
CA LEU A 70 4.45 -3.44 8.85
C LEU A 70 5.70 -4.14 9.36
N GLY A 71 6.17 -5.22 8.72
CA GLY A 71 7.39 -5.91 9.12
C GLY A 71 8.63 -5.02 9.07
N PHE A 72 8.65 -4.04 8.15
CA PHE A 72 9.74 -3.08 8.03
C PHE A 72 9.56 -1.85 8.92
N TYR A 73 8.35 -1.28 9.00
CA TYR A 73 8.11 -0.02 9.70
C TYR A 73 7.63 -0.15 11.13
N TRP A 74 7.10 -1.30 11.57
CA TRP A 74 6.60 -1.43 12.93
C TRP A 74 7.76 -1.48 13.93
N ARG A 75 7.78 -0.54 14.89
CA ARG A 75 8.70 -0.61 16.04
C ARG A 75 8.10 -1.54 17.08
N LYS A 76 8.88 -2.53 17.52
CA LYS A 76 8.57 -3.31 18.72
C LYS A 76 8.61 -2.42 19.96
#